data_AF-A0A5B9E6S1-F1
#
_entry.id   AF-A0A5B9E6S1-F1
#
_cell.length_a   1.000
_cell.length_b   1.000
_cell.length_c   1.000
_cell.angle_alpha   90.00
_cell.angle_beta   90.00
_cell.angle_gamma   90.00
#
_symmetry.space_group_name_H-M   'P 1'
#
loop_
_entity.id
_entity.type
_entity.pdbx_description
1 polymer ?
#
loop_
_entity_poly.entity_id
_entity_poly.type
_entity_poly.pdbx_seq_one_letter_code
_entity_poly.pdbx_strand_id
1 'polypeptide(L)'
;MSTRPFPYRVLVVDDDPLLRELGSALLENQGYEVRCAEDGFEGLAALKQSLPDIIISDLRMPNMSGFEFLSVVRRRFPLIPVIVISGEFIGLAVPDSVLADAFFPKAGYKMTELFSKMEDLLHELPARPRTESHGNAAVWVRNGKGRIAVTCPECLRTFPLESAITGVNIAECDFCSSKVRFEIIDNVHRFVSVAKPEI
;
A
#
# COMPACT_ATOMS: atom_id res chain seq x y z
N MET A 1 -1.39 10.36 -29.16
CA MET A 1 -2.34 9.73 -28.23
C MET A 1 -2.53 8.29 -28.67
N SER A 2 -1.94 7.33 -27.96
CA SER A 2 -2.09 5.91 -28.27
C SER A 2 -3.33 5.40 -27.55
N THR A 3 -4.44 5.23 -28.27
CA THR A 3 -5.71 4.75 -27.70
C THR A 3 -5.58 3.28 -27.38
N ARG A 4 -5.30 2.93 -26.11
CA ARG A 4 -5.41 1.55 -25.66
C ARG A 4 -6.88 1.12 -25.77
N PRO A 5 -7.17 -0.07 -26.33
CA PRO A 5 -8.53 -0.53 -26.59
C PRO A 5 -9.31 -0.92 -25.32
N PHE A 6 -8.67 -0.92 -24.15
CA PHE A 6 -9.28 -1.30 -22.88
C PHE A 6 -9.02 -0.24 -21.81
N PRO A 7 -9.98 0.01 -20.90
CA PRO A 7 -9.83 0.96 -19.81
C PRO A 7 -8.70 0.51 -18.87
N TYR A 8 -7.98 1.48 -18.31
CA TYR A 8 -7.00 1.20 -17.27
C TYR A 8 -7.71 0.80 -15.98
N ARG A 9 -7.19 -0.22 -15.31
CA ARG A 9 -7.73 -0.73 -14.04
C ARG A 9 -7.08 -0.04 -12.86
N VAL A 10 -7.90 0.50 -11.96
CA VAL A 10 -7.47 1.20 -10.76
C VAL A 10 -7.95 0.43 -9.54
N LEU A 11 -7.05 0.17 -8.60
CA LEU A 11 -7.42 -0.33 -7.27
C LEU A 11 -7.36 0.82 -6.27
N VAL A 12 -8.51 1.17 -5.69
CA VAL A 12 -8.63 2.18 -4.62
C VAL A 12 -8.75 1.47 -3.27
N VAL A 13 -7.85 1.79 -2.34
CA VAL A 13 -7.80 1.21 -1.00
C VAL A 13 -7.88 2.33 0.04
N ASP A 14 -9.06 2.51 0.63
CA ASP A 14 -9.34 3.58 1.60
C ASP A 14 -10.41 3.07 2.57
N ASP A 15 -10.27 3.32 3.86
CA ASP A 15 -11.21 2.84 4.88
C ASP A 15 -12.46 3.73 4.99
N ASP A 16 -12.38 4.97 4.51
CA ASP A 16 -13.51 5.89 4.48
C ASP A 16 -14.44 5.55 3.28
N PRO A 17 -15.66 5.03 3.54
CA PRO A 17 -16.57 4.63 2.48
C PRO A 17 -17.01 5.80 1.59
N LEU A 18 -17.13 7.01 2.15
CA LEU A 18 -17.54 8.20 1.41
C LEU A 18 -16.44 8.63 0.43
N LEU A 19 -15.19 8.69 0.90
CA LEU A 19 -14.06 9.03 0.05
C LEU A 19 -13.82 7.98 -1.03
N ARG A 20 -13.98 6.70 -0.68
CA ARG A 20 -13.86 5.58 -1.61
C ARG A 20 -14.92 5.61 -2.71
N GLU A 21 -16.18 5.86 -2.36
CA GLU A 21 -17.29 5.97 -3.32
C GLU A 21 -17.11 7.19 -4.24
N LEU A 22 -16.79 8.35 -3.68
CA LEU A 22 -16.55 9.57 -4.45
C LEU A 22 -15.36 9.41 -5.40
N GLY A 23 -14.25 8.85 -4.91
CA GLY A 23 -13.05 8.58 -5.71
C GLY A 23 -13.34 7.62 -6.86
N SER A 24 -14.07 6.52 -6.59
CA SER A 24 -14.48 5.55 -7.62
C SER A 24 -15.31 6.21 -8.71
N ALA A 25 -16.36 6.95 -8.34
CA ALA A 25 -17.23 7.61 -9.29
C ALA A 25 -16.49 8.62 -10.18
N LEU A 26 -15.55 9.38 -9.61
CA LEU A 26 -14.73 10.33 -10.36
C LEU A 26 -13.79 9.64 -11.37
N LEU A 27 -13.15 8.55 -10.96
CA LEU A 27 -12.27 7.75 -11.81
C LEU A 27 -13.06 7.03 -12.91
N GLU A 28 -14.20 6.42 -12.59
CA GLU A 28 -15.08 5.77 -13.58
C GLU A 28 -15.57 6.77 -14.63
N ASN A 29 -15.90 8.00 -14.23
CA ASN A 29 -16.31 9.06 -15.16
C ASN A 29 -15.16 9.52 -16.09
N GLN A 30 -13.90 9.25 -15.74
CA GLN A 30 -12.75 9.44 -16.63
C GLN A 30 -12.44 8.21 -17.50
N GLY A 31 -13.24 7.14 -17.41
CA GLY A 31 -13.11 5.93 -18.22
C GLY A 31 -12.17 4.87 -17.64
N TYR A 32 -11.85 4.93 -16.34
CA TYR A 32 -11.12 3.87 -15.65
C TYR A 32 -12.06 2.75 -15.18
N GLU A 33 -11.56 1.51 -15.14
CA GLU A 33 -12.23 0.40 -14.45
C GLU A 33 -11.75 0.40 -12.99
N VAL A 34 -12.65 0.65 -12.04
CA VAL A 34 -12.27 0.81 -10.63
C VAL A 34 -12.69 -0.40 -9.81
N ARG A 35 -11.79 -0.84 -8.93
CA ARG A 35 -12.11 -1.75 -7.83
C ARG A 35 -11.76 -1.11 -6.50
N CYS A 36 -12.58 -1.38 -5.50
CA CYS A 36 -12.43 -0.81 -4.17
C CYS A 36 -12.08 -1.90 -3.15
N ALA A 37 -11.32 -1.50 -2.13
CA ALA A 37 -11.00 -2.29 -0.95
C ALA A 37 -11.08 -1.38 0.30
N GLU A 38 -11.57 -1.91 1.42
CA GLU A 38 -11.75 -1.13 2.65
C GLU A 38 -10.54 -1.13 3.59
N ASP A 39 -9.65 -2.09 3.41
CA ASP A 39 -8.36 -2.12 4.07
C ASP A 39 -7.35 -2.85 3.17
N GLY A 40 -6.09 -2.92 3.57
CA GLY A 40 -5.12 -3.62 2.73
C GLY A 40 -5.27 -5.15 2.71
N PHE A 41 -6.00 -5.80 3.63
CA PHE A 41 -6.30 -7.24 3.48
C PHE A 41 -7.19 -7.45 2.27
N GLU A 42 -8.24 -6.63 2.13
CA GLU A 42 -9.07 -6.61 0.93
C GLU A 42 -8.28 -6.19 -0.31
N GLY A 43 -7.38 -5.21 -0.18
CA GLY A 43 -6.49 -4.80 -1.26
C GLY A 43 -5.60 -5.95 -1.77
N LEU A 44 -5.01 -6.75 -0.87
CA LEU A 44 -4.24 -7.94 -1.23
C LEU A 44 -5.12 -9.04 -1.81
N ALA A 45 -6.36 -9.19 -1.33
CA ALA A 45 -7.32 -10.13 -1.90
C ALA A 45 -7.69 -9.74 -3.33
N ALA A 46 -7.90 -8.46 -3.60
CA ALA A 46 -8.16 -7.92 -4.93
C ALA A 46 -7.00 -8.18 -5.89
N LEU A 47 -5.75 -7.96 -5.44
CA LEU A 47 -4.54 -8.24 -6.22
C LEU A 47 -4.37 -9.72 -6.60
N LYS A 48 -4.88 -10.65 -5.78
CA LYS A 48 -4.89 -12.08 -6.13
C LYS A 48 -5.89 -12.42 -7.24
N GLN A 49 -6.97 -11.66 -7.34
CA GLN A 49 -8.03 -11.92 -8.32
C GLN A 49 -7.71 -11.29 -9.68
N SER A 50 -7.20 -10.06 -9.69
CA SER A 50 -6.81 -9.34 -10.90
C SER A 50 -5.80 -8.25 -10.56
N LEU A 51 -4.72 -8.16 -11.34
CA LEU A 51 -3.74 -7.09 -11.19
C LEU A 51 -4.30 -5.78 -11.75
N PRO A 52 -4.29 -4.67 -10.98
CA PRO A 52 -4.59 -3.34 -11.50
C PRO A 52 -3.40 -2.79 -12.29
N ASP A 53 -3.66 -1.76 -13.08
CA ASP A 53 -2.62 -0.99 -13.78
C ASP A 53 -2.05 0.12 -12.87
N ILE A 54 -2.79 0.55 -11.85
CA ILE A 54 -2.35 1.51 -10.82
C ILE A 54 -3.11 1.31 -9.50
N ILE A 55 -2.46 1.59 -8.39
CA ILE A 55 -3.04 1.54 -7.04
C ILE A 55 -3.11 2.95 -6.47
N ILE A 56 -4.23 3.29 -5.83
CA ILE A 56 -4.39 4.48 -5.00
C ILE A 56 -4.72 3.99 -3.59
N SER A 57 -3.91 4.35 -2.60
CA SER A 57 -4.07 3.86 -1.22
C SER A 57 -4.02 4.99 -0.21
N ASP A 58 -4.87 4.95 0.81
CA ASP A 58 -4.58 5.65 2.06
C ASP A 58 -3.52 4.87 2.86
N LEU A 59 -2.88 5.54 3.82
CA LEU A 59 -1.96 4.99 4.80
C LEU A 59 -2.65 4.58 6.10
N ARG A 60 -3.70 5.29 6.51
CA ARG A 60 -4.35 5.09 7.82
C ARG A 60 -5.64 4.30 7.66
N MET A 61 -5.50 2.98 7.63
CA MET A 61 -6.64 2.06 7.57
C MET A 61 -6.68 1.16 8.81
N PRO A 62 -7.86 0.68 9.24
CA PRO A 62 -7.99 -0.31 10.29
C PRO A 62 -7.45 -1.66 9.80
N ASN A 63 -7.19 -2.57 10.75
CA ASN A 63 -6.65 -3.91 10.51
C ASN A 63 -5.24 -3.90 9.89
N MET A 64 -5.15 -3.70 8.57
CA MET A 64 -3.92 -3.58 7.80
C MET A 64 -3.78 -2.15 7.29
N SER A 65 -2.75 -1.45 7.77
CA SER A 65 -2.43 -0.09 7.34
C SER A 65 -1.88 -0.07 5.91
N GLY A 66 -1.93 1.10 5.27
CA GLY A 66 -1.39 1.28 3.92
C GLY A 66 0.12 1.11 3.87
N PHE A 67 0.85 1.48 4.92
CA PHE A 67 2.31 1.25 4.99
C PHE A 67 2.66 -0.23 4.77
N GLU A 68 1.97 -1.07 5.53
CA GLU A 68 2.18 -2.50 5.51
C GLU A 68 1.66 -3.12 4.20
N PHE A 69 0.50 -2.69 3.70
CA PHE A 69 -0.03 -3.07 2.38
C PHE A 69 0.98 -2.78 1.26
N LEU A 70 1.51 -1.56 1.21
CA LEU A 70 2.44 -1.12 0.18
C LEU A 70 3.80 -1.83 0.26
N SER A 71 4.26 -2.22 1.46
CA SER A 71 5.45 -3.06 1.61
C SER A 71 5.29 -4.41 0.90
N VAL A 72 4.10 -5.02 0.97
CA VAL A 72 3.79 -6.26 0.24
C VAL A 72 3.69 -6.01 -1.26
N VAL A 73 2.97 -4.97 -1.68
CA VAL A 73 2.81 -4.59 -3.10
C VAL A 73 4.17 -4.40 -3.75
N ARG A 74 5.09 -3.69 -3.10
CA ARG A 74 6.37 -3.31 -3.71
C ARG A 74 7.35 -4.45 -3.86
N ARG A 75 7.29 -5.45 -2.99
CA ARG A 75 8.10 -6.67 -3.15
C ARG A 75 7.63 -7.51 -4.33
N ARG A 76 6.31 -7.71 -4.43
CA ARG A 76 5.73 -8.72 -5.32
C ARG A 76 5.30 -8.16 -6.66
N PHE A 77 4.86 -6.91 -6.66
CA PHE A 77 4.37 -6.18 -7.82
C PHE A 77 5.13 -4.85 -7.96
N PRO A 78 6.49 -4.88 -8.04
CA PRO A 78 7.31 -3.67 -8.05
C PRO A 78 7.02 -2.73 -9.23
N LEU A 79 6.41 -3.27 -10.29
CA LEU A 79 6.05 -2.53 -11.50
C LEU A 79 4.69 -1.84 -11.42
N ILE A 80 3.82 -2.19 -10.45
CA ILE A 80 2.53 -1.53 -10.32
C ILE A 80 2.76 -0.14 -9.70
N PRO A 81 2.38 0.95 -10.38
CA PRO A 81 2.46 2.27 -9.81
C PRO A 81 1.51 2.41 -8.63
N VAL A 82 1.98 3.10 -7.59
CA VAL A 82 1.27 3.35 -6.34
C VAL A 82 1.21 4.84 -6.08
N ILE A 83 0.01 5.39 -5.94
CA ILE A 83 -0.23 6.72 -5.43
C ILE A 83 -0.75 6.60 -4.00
N VAL A 84 -0.19 7.39 -3.09
CA VAL A 84 -0.72 7.52 -1.73
C VAL A 84 -1.52 8.81 -1.61
N ILE A 85 -2.73 8.71 -1.05
CA ILE A 85 -3.56 9.86 -0.69
C ILE A 85 -3.87 9.77 0.80
N SER A 86 -3.24 10.61 1.63
CA SER A 86 -3.39 10.51 3.09
C SER A 86 -3.50 11.85 3.80
N GLY A 87 -4.27 11.89 4.88
CA GLY A 87 -4.39 13.06 5.76
C GLY A 87 -3.14 13.30 6.62
N GLU A 88 -2.33 12.26 6.83
CA GLU A 88 -1.04 12.37 7.52
C GLU A 88 0.02 13.06 6.65
N PHE A 89 -0.20 13.15 5.34
CA PHE A 89 0.70 13.85 4.43
C PHE A 89 0.40 15.35 4.44
N ILE A 90 1.10 16.10 5.28
CA ILE A 90 1.00 17.57 5.38
C ILE A 90 2.16 18.25 4.60
N GLY A 91 2.78 17.55 3.65
CA GLY A 91 3.97 18.01 2.92
C GLY A 91 5.28 17.98 3.73
N LEU A 92 5.25 17.54 4.98
CA LEU A 92 6.43 17.35 5.83
C LEU A 92 6.74 15.85 5.91
N ALA A 93 7.69 15.42 5.08
CA ALA A 93 8.35 14.11 5.04
C ALA A 93 7.41 12.90 5.14
N VAL A 94 7.13 12.30 3.98
CA VAL A 94 6.83 10.86 3.95
C VAL A 94 8.02 10.13 4.56
N PRO A 95 7.84 9.17 5.48
CA PRO A 95 8.94 8.30 5.89
C PRO A 95 9.61 7.69 4.65
N ASP A 96 10.95 7.64 4.59
CA ASP A 96 11.69 6.99 3.49
C ASP A 96 11.26 5.52 3.26
N SER A 97 10.57 4.93 4.24
CA SER A 97 9.99 3.60 4.21
C SER A 97 8.70 3.49 3.38
N VAL A 98 8.02 4.59 3.01
CA VAL A 98 6.82 4.50 2.17
C VAL A 98 7.22 4.39 0.71
N LEU A 99 7.09 3.18 0.23
CA LEU A 99 7.37 2.83 -1.14
C LEU A 99 6.15 3.19 -2.01
N ALA A 100 5.96 4.48 -2.32
CA ALA A 100 4.98 4.96 -3.29
C ALA A 100 5.62 5.85 -4.36
N ASP A 101 4.93 6.03 -5.47
CA ASP A 101 5.42 6.76 -6.65
C ASP A 101 4.96 8.22 -6.68
N ALA A 102 3.91 8.53 -5.94
CA ALA A 102 3.40 9.87 -5.75
C ALA A 102 2.64 9.95 -4.42
N PHE A 103 2.60 11.14 -3.85
CA PHE A 103 1.92 11.42 -2.59
C PHE A 103 1.04 12.66 -2.74
N PHE A 104 -0.20 12.54 -2.27
CA PHE A 104 -1.16 13.63 -2.21
C PHE A 104 -1.74 13.75 -0.80
N PRO A 105 -1.95 14.98 -0.31
CA PRO A 105 -2.69 15.19 0.93
C PRO A 105 -4.16 14.80 0.70
N LYS A 106 -4.88 14.23 1.67
CA LYS A 106 -6.33 13.99 1.53
C LYS A 106 -7.12 15.31 1.31
N ALA A 107 -6.59 16.44 1.78
CA ALA A 107 -7.18 17.76 1.58
C ALA A 107 -6.27 18.67 0.75
N GLY A 108 -6.86 19.41 -0.21
CA GLY A 108 -6.18 20.52 -0.89
C GLY A 108 -5.45 20.18 -2.19
N TYR A 109 -5.42 18.91 -2.63
CA TYR A 109 -4.96 18.58 -3.98
C TYR A 109 -6.05 18.84 -5.02
N LYS A 110 -5.65 19.15 -6.26
CA LYS A 110 -6.59 19.25 -7.38
C LYS A 110 -6.73 17.91 -8.08
N MET A 111 -7.95 17.58 -8.46
CA MET A 111 -8.23 16.33 -9.19
C MET A 111 -7.48 16.25 -10.53
N THR A 112 -7.26 17.39 -11.19
CA THR A 112 -6.45 17.48 -12.42
C THR A 112 -4.99 17.09 -12.19
N GLU A 113 -4.44 17.37 -11.02
CA GLU A 113 -3.05 17.00 -10.66
C GLU A 113 -2.95 15.49 -10.42
N LEU A 114 -3.96 14.89 -9.77
CA LEU A 114 -4.04 13.44 -9.59
C LEU A 114 -4.10 12.74 -10.96
N PHE A 115 -5.01 13.17 -11.85
CA PHE A 115 -5.14 12.54 -13.16
C PHE A 115 -3.92 12.70 -14.04
N SER A 116 -3.33 13.90 -14.10
CA SER A 116 -2.06 14.10 -14.82
C SER A 116 -0.99 13.16 -14.29
N LYS A 117 -0.90 12.99 -12.96
CA LYS A 117 0.09 12.10 -12.37
C LYS A 117 -0.20 10.63 -12.70
N MET A 118 -1.46 10.21 -12.69
CA MET A 118 -1.83 8.86 -13.12
C MET A 118 -1.44 8.60 -14.57
N GLU A 119 -1.71 9.55 -15.48
CA GLU A 119 -1.36 9.45 -16.89
C GLU A 119 0.16 9.30 -17.07
N ASP A 120 0.96 10.13 -16.39
CA ASP A 120 2.43 10.03 -16.42
C ASP A 120 2.90 8.63 -16.00
N LEU A 121 2.40 8.14 -14.86
CA LEU A 121 2.80 6.85 -14.29
C LEU A 121 2.40 5.67 -15.18
N LEU A 122 1.24 5.76 -15.85
CA LEU A 122 0.75 4.74 -16.76
C LEU A 122 1.48 4.76 -18.12
N HIS A 123 1.96 5.93 -18.55
CA HIS A 123 2.74 6.11 -19.77
C HIS A 123 4.19 5.59 -19.65
N GLU A 124 4.78 5.64 -18.45
CA GLU A 124 6.17 5.20 -18.18
C GLU A 124 6.34 3.67 -18.06
N LEU A 125 5.24 2.89 -18.07
CA LEU A 125 5.31 1.43 -18.03
C LEU A 125 5.82 0.87 -19.38
N PRO A 126 6.83 -0.04 -19.40
CA PRO A 126 7.38 -0.84 -18.29
C PRO A 126 8.76 -0.39 -17.75
N ALA A 127 9.26 0.80 -18.10
CA ALA A 127 10.67 1.19 -17.93
C ALA A 127 11.04 1.71 -16.52
N ARG A 128 10.16 1.56 -15.52
CA ARG A 128 10.32 2.22 -14.23
C ARG A 128 11.50 1.67 -13.42
N PRO A 129 12.37 2.52 -12.83
CA PRO A 129 13.36 2.10 -11.86
C PRO A 129 12.68 1.41 -10.67
N ARG A 130 13.17 0.22 -10.29
CA ARG A 130 12.66 -0.48 -9.11
C ARG A 130 12.93 0.36 -7.87
N THR A 131 11.89 0.72 -7.12
CA THR A 131 12.08 1.16 -5.73
C THR A 131 12.56 -0.05 -4.95
N GLU A 132 13.81 -0.04 -4.47
CA GLU A 132 14.39 -1.18 -3.75
C GLU A 132 13.59 -1.45 -2.46
N SER A 133 12.87 -2.57 -2.42
CA SER A 133 12.20 -3.00 -1.20
C SER A 133 13.24 -3.57 -0.24
N HIS A 134 13.49 -2.89 0.87
CA HIS A 134 14.32 -3.42 1.96
C HIS A 134 13.65 -4.69 2.51
N GLY A 135 14.27 -5.87 2.35
CA GLY A 135 13.72 -7.24 2.48
C GLY A 135 12.87 -7.69 3.69
N ASN A 136 12.32 -6.80 4.53
CA ASN A 136 11.40 -7.09 5.64
C ASN A 136 9.87 -7.08 5.30
N ALA A 137 9.19 -8.21 5.44
CA ALA A 137 7.76 -8.37 5.24
C ALA A 137 6.92 -7.53 6.23
N ALA A 138 5.71 -7.20 5.79
CA ALA A 138 4.74 -6.46 6.57
C ALA A 138 4.19 -7.27 7.77
N VAL A 139 4.08 -6.62 8.93
CA VAL A 139 3.67 -7.24 10.20
C VAL A 139 2.43 -6.58 10.77
N TRP A 140 1.38 -7.36 10.94
CA TRP A 140 0.10 -6.90 11.47
C TRP A 140 0.02 -7.19 12.97
N VAL A 141 -0.33 -6.18 13.77
CA VAL A 141 -0.61 -6.36 15.20
C VAL A 141 -2.05 -5.90 15.48
N ARG A 142 -2.94 -6.83 15.88
CA ARG A 142 -4.29 -6.44 16.33
C ARG A 142 -4.20 -5.82 17.72
N ASN A 143 -4.51 -4.52 17.81
CA ASN A 143 -4.54 -3.79 19.08
C ASN A 143 -5.45 -4.48 20.12
N GLY A 144 -4.89 -4.73 21.32
CA GLY A 144 -5.63 -5.06 22.55
C GLY A 144 -5.70 -6.54 22.96
N LYS A 145 -5.37 -7.51 22.10
CA LYS A 145 -5.44 -8.96 22.46
C LYS A 145 -4.21 -9.81 22.09
N GLY A 146 -3.09 -9.19 21.71
CA GLY A 146 -1.80 -9.91 21.54
C GLY A 146 -1.76 -10.94 20.41
N ARG A 147 -2.63 -10.84 19.39
CA ARG A 147 -2.54 -11.69 18.20
C ARG A 147 -1.80 -10.95 17.10
N ILE A 148 -0.61 -11.44 16.80
CA ILE A 148 0.24 -10.97 15.71
C ILE A 148 -0.12 -11.82 14.50
N ALA A 149 -0.19 -11.20 13.33
CA ALA A 149 -0.30 -11.92 12.08
C ALA A 149 0.77 -11.40 11.15
N VAL A 150 1.26 -12.26 10.26
CA VAL A 150 2.24 -11.87 9.24
C VAL A 150 1.71 -12.27 7.89
N THR A 151 1.82 -11.38 6.91
CA THR A 151 1.51 -11.73 5.52
C THR A 151 2.76 -12.27 4.87
N CYS A 152 2.68 -13.51 4.42
CA CYS A 152 3.74 -14.09 3.64
C CYS A 152 3.87 -13.36 2.29
N PRO A 153 5.06 -12.81 1.95
CA PRO A 153 5.27 -12.14 0.67
C PRO A 153 5.25 -13.12 -0.52
N GLU A 154 5.48 -14.42 -0.29
CA GLU A 154 5.55 -15.46 -1.31
C GLU A 154 4.19 -16.06 -1.72
N CYS A 155 3.22 -16.13 -0.82
CA CYS A 155 1.88 -16.65 -1.14
C CYS A 155 0.72 -15.68 -0.84
N LEU A 156 1.02 -14.50 -0.28
CA LEU A 156 0.06 -13.47 0.12
C LEU A 156 -1.00 -13.96 1.12
N ARG A 157 -0.76 -15.08 1.81
CA ARG A 157 -1.65 -15.55 2.86
C ARG A 157 -1.14 -15.04 4.19
N THR A 158 -2.07 -14.59 5.00
CA THR A 158 -1.81 -14.11 6.35
C THR A 158 -1.91 -15.29 7.29
N PHE A 159 -0.86 -15.50 8.09
CA PHE A 159 -0.81 -16.55 9.09
C PHE A 159 -0.60 -15.93 10.48
N PRO A 160 -1.23 -16.49 11.52
CA PRO A 160 -1.07 -15.99 12.88
C PRO A 160 0.31 -16.36 13.44
N LEU A 161 0.81 -15.54 14.35
CA LEU A 161 1.97 -15.85 15.18
C LEU A 161 1.54 -15.87 16.65
N GLU A 162 2.08 -16.85 17.38
CA GLU A 162 1.83 -17.00 18.82
C GLU A 162 2.49 -15.88 19.64
N SER A 163 3.71 -15.49 19.23
CA SER A 163 4.47 -14.41 19.84
C SER A 163 5.52 -13.90 18.86
N ALA A 164 5.94 -12.66 19.02
CA ALA A 164 7.13 -12.12 18.36
C ALA A 164 7.73 -11.04 19.24
N ILE A 165 9.04 -10.82 19.09
CA ILE A 165 9.79 -9.84 19.87
C ILE A 165 9.88 -8.53 19.12
N THR A 166 10.14 -7.44 19.83
CA THR A 166 10.54 -6.18 19.21
C THR A 166 11.87 -6.35 18.47
N GLY A 167 11.97 -5.71 17.31
CA GLY A 167 13.05 -5.85 16.35
C GLY A 167 12.71 -6.84 15.23
N VAL A 168 13.76 -7.31 14.55
CA VAL A 168 13.64 -8.20 13.41
C VAL A 168 13.37 -9.65 13.85
N ASN A 169 12.37 -10.25 13.25
CA ASN A 169 11.93 -11.63 13.45
C ASN A 169 11.93 -12.39 12.11
N ILE A 170 11.91 -13.71 12.19
CA ILE A 170 11.70 -14.59 11.03
C ILE A 170 10.67 -15.64 11.44
N ALA A 171 9.64 -15.85 10.62
CA ALA A 171 8.69 -16.94 10.77
C ALA A 171 8.55 -17.74 9.48
N GLU A 172 8.21 -19.02 9.60
CA GLU A 172 7.86 -19.86 8.47
C GLU A 172 6.37 -19.68 8.14
N CYS A 173 6.04 -19.54 6.86
CA CYS A 173 4.64 -19.39 6.45
C CYS A 173 3.89 -20.74 6.50
N ASP A 174 2.79 -20.78 7.27
CA ASP A 174 1.89 -21.95 7.39
C ASP A 174 1.33 -22.49 6.07
N PHE A 175 1.40 -21.72 4.99
CA PHE A 175 0.77 -22.05 3.71
C PHE A 175 1.72 -22.43 2.59
N CYS A 176 2.96 -21.94 2.61
CA CYS A 176 3.93 -22.19 1.53
C CYS A 176 5.35 -22.47 2.02
N SER A 177 5.56 -22.53 3.34
CA SER A 177 6.85 -22.81 3.98
C SER A 177 7.98 -21.83 3.66
N SER A 178 7.68 -20.66 3.07
CA SER A 178 8.67 -19.61 2.86
C SER A 178 9.12 -19.01 4.21
N LYS A 179 10.41 -18.68 4.34
CA LYS A 179 10.91 -17.88 5.46
C LYS A 179 10.54 -16.42 5.29
N VAL A 180 9.71 -15.91 6.18
CA VAL A 180 9.22 -14.53 6.19
C VAL A 180 9.99 -13.75 7.24
N ARG A 181 10.92 -12.88 6.81
CA ARG A 181 11.60 -11.91 7.68
C ARG A 181 10.70 -10.72 7.89
N PHE A 182 10.53 -10.22 9.11
CA PHE A 182 9.62 -9.12 9.42
C PHE A 182 10.09 -8.36 10.66
N GLU A 183 9.58 -7.16 10.94
CA GLU A 183 10.06 -6.34 12.06
C GLU A 183 8.90 -5.79 12.88
N ILE A 184 8.95 -5.98 14.20
CA ILE A 184 7.98 -5.40 15.16
C ILE A 184 8.67 -4.26 15.87
N ILE A 185 8.08 -3.08 15.84
CA ILE A 185 8.65 -1.92 16.53
C ILE A 185 7.78 -1.67 17.77
N ASP A 186 8.37 -1.76 18.97
CA ASP A 186 7.69 -1.36 20.23
C ASP A 186 7.42 0.13 20.15
N ASN A 187 6.25 0.49 19.64
CA ASN A 187 5.48 1.70 19.93
C ASN A 187 4.36 1.78 18.88
N VAL A 188 3.30 1.00 19.06
CA VAL A 188 2.06 1.08 18.25
C VAL A 188 1.36 2.45 18.37
N HIS A 189 1.96 3.41 19.09
CA HIS A 189 1.45 4.77 19.23
C HIS A 189 2.37 5.91 18.77
N ARG A 190 3.56 5.68 18.19
CA ARG A 190 4.48 6.82 17.92
C ARG A 190 5.48 6.74 16.76
N PHE A 191 5.16 6.04 15.67
CA PHE A 191 5.98 6.10 14.43
C PHE A 191 5.35 6.88 13.28
N VAL A 192 4.49 7.83 13.62
CA VAL A 192 4.71 9.20 13.12
C VAL A 192 5.88 9.71 13.95
N SER A 193 7.00 10.08 13.31
CA SER A 193 8.27 10.58 13.90
C SER A 193 9.39 9.55 13.98
N VAL A 194 10.24 9.44 12.95
CA VAL A 194 11.69 9.74 13.05
C VAL A 194 12.19 10.11 11.65
N ALA A 195 12.08 11.39 11.30
CA ALA A 195 13.05 12.03 10.44
C ALA A 195 13.83 13.00 11.33
N LYS A 196 15.08 12.67 11.61
CA LYS A 196 16.11 13.66 11.88
C LYS A 196 17.50 13.05 11.66
N PRO A 197 18.27 13.57 10.72
CA PRO A 197 19.69 13.29 10.65
C PRO A 197 20.41 14.22 11.64
N GLU A 198 21.31 13.65 12.43
CA GLU A 198 22.33 14.37 13.20
C GLU A 198 23.61 13.54 13.06
N ILE A 199 24.78 13.99 12.64
CA ILE A 199 25.34 15.24 12.08
C ILE A 199 26.42 14.80 11.07
#